data_AF-A0A838WLA0-F1
#
_entry.id   AF-A0A838WLA0-F1
#
_cell.length_a   1.000
_cell.length_b   1.000
_cell.length_c   1.000
_cell.angle_alpha   90.00
_cell.angle_beta   90.00
_cell.angle_gamma   90.00
#
_symmetry.space_group_name_H-M   'P 1'
#
loop_
_entity.id
_entity.type
_entity.pdbx_description
1 polymer ?
#
loop_
_entity_poly.entity_id
_entity_poly.type
_entity_poly.pdbx_seq_one_letter_code
_entity_poly.pdbx_strand_id
1 'polypeptide(L)' 'LVEQQGLTLVPLDIYFRRGVAKITLALVRGKKLHDKREDLKRRDDQREMQRALKTG' A
#
# COMPACT_ATOMS: atom_id res chain seq x y z
N LEU A 1 11.74 17.81 19.82
CA LEU A 1 10.61 17.58 18.88
C LEU A 1 11.04 16.47 17.95
N VAL A 2 10.51 15.27 18.15
CA VAL A 2 10.93 14.06 17.44
C VAL A 2 10.17 14.01 16.12
N GLU A 3 10.70 14.65 15.08
CA GLU A 3 10.22 14.42 13.72
C GLU A 3 10.52 12.96 13.36
N GLN A 4 9.50 12.11 13.44
CA GLN A 4 9.58 10.71 13.02
C GLN A 4 9.73 10.65 11.49
N GLN A 5 10.95 10.94 11.01
CA GLN A 5 11.31 10.93 9.60
C GLN A 5 10.89 9.59 8.97
N GLY A 6 10.03 9.66 7.95
CA GLY A 6 9.57 8.50 7.20
C GLY A 6 8.19 7.94 7.58
N LEU A 7 7.43 8.62 8.43
CA LEU A 7 6.00 8.35 8.61
C LEU A 7 5.15 9.37 7.83
N THR A 8 4.08 8.90 7.20
CA THR A 8 3.11 9.69 6.44
C THR A 8 1.73 9.43 7.02
N LEU A 9 0.93 10.49 7.16
CA LEU A 9 -0.48 10.36 7.55
C LEU A 9 -1.31 10.07 6.30
N VAL A 10 -2.13 9.02 6.33
CA VAL A 10 -3.04 8.67 5.23
C VAL A 10 -4.46 8.49 5.73
N PRO A 11 -5.48 8.96 4.98
CA PRO A 11 -6.87 8.64 5.27
C PRO A 11 -7.14 7.17 4.92
N LEU A 12 -7.83 6.48 5.83
CA LEU A 12 -8.33 5.13 5.62
C LEU A 12 -9.80 5.16 5.17
N ASP A 13 -10.63 5.88 5.91
CA ASP A 13 -12.08 5.93 5.68
C ASP A 13 -12.65 7.30 6.00
N ILE A 14 -13.70 7.66 5.27
CA ILE A 14 -14.50 8.86 5.53
C ILE A 14 -15.93 8.40 5.81
N TYR A 15 -16.47 8.78 6.96
CA TYR A 15 -17.82 8.39 7.38
C TYR A 15 -18.57 9.56 8.02
N PHE A 16 -19.88 9.62 7.84
CA PHE A 16 -20.71 10.66 8.44
C PHE A 16 -21.29 10.17 9.76
N ARG A 17 -21.17 10.98 10.82
CA ARG A 17 -21.81 10.71 12.11
C ARG A 17 -22.42 11.99 12.65
N ARG A 18 -23.74 11.99 12.88
CA ARG A 18 -24.52 13.14 13.38
C ARG A 18 -24.32 14.42 12.53
N GLY A 19 -24.38 14.27 11.20
CA GLY A 19 -24.23 15.39 10.26
C GLY A 19 -22.81 15.89 10.04
N VAL A 20 -21.81 15.28 10.68
CA VAL A 20 -20.39 15.67 10.53
C VAL A 20 -19.62 14.57 9.79
N ALA A 21 -18.84 14.97 8.78
CA ALA A 21 -17.87 14.09 8.11
C ALA A 21 -16.68 13.82 9.05
N LYS A 22 -16.42 12.55 9.30
CA LYS A 22 -15.30 12.06 10.11
C LYS A 22 -14.34 11.30 9.22
N ILE A 23 -13.05 11.49 9.47
CA ILE A 23 -11.99 10.84 8.71
C ILE A 23 -11.18 10.00 9.68
N THR A 24 -11.06 8.71 9.40
CA THR A 24 -10.12 7.82 10.09
C THR A 24 -8.75 7.99 9.43
N LEU A 25 -7.75 8.39 10.21
CA LEU A 25 -6.38 8.59 9.75
C LEU A 25 -5.48 7.49 10.30
N ALA A 26 -4.49 7.08 9.51
CA ALA A 26 -3.44 6.15 9.92
C ALA A 26 -2.05 6.74 9.69
N LEU A 27 -1.12 6.39 10.56
CA LEU A 27 0.30 6.64 10.36
C LEU A 27 0.90 5.44 9.63
N VAL A 28 1.47 5.68 8.46
CA VAL A 28 2.08 4.64 7.62
C VAL A 28 3.53 4.96 7.34
N ARG A 29 4.33 3.91 7.14
CA ARG A 29 5.70 4.00 6.65
C ARG A 29 5.73 3.47 5.22
N GLY A 30 6.26 4.24 4.27
CA GLY A 30 6.47 3.77 2.91
C GLY A 30 7.42 2.56 2.88
N LYS A 31 7.13 1.55 2.05
CA LYS A 31 8.07 0.44 1.80
C LYS A 31 9.39 0.96 1.24
N LYS A 32 10.51 0.39 1.69
CA LYS A 32 11.84 0.77 1.19
C LYS A 32 11.98 0.33 -0.28
N LEU A 33 12.85 0.99 -1.04
CA LEU A 33 13.03 0.74 -2.48
C LEU A 33 13.44 -0.70 -2.81
N HIS A 34 14.22 -1.35 -1.93
CA HIS A 34 14.60 -2.75 -2.10
C HIS A 34 13.40 -3.70 -2.03
N ASP A 35 12.53 -3.55 -1.02
CA ASP A 35 11.29 -4.31 -0.88
C ASP A 35 10.38 -4.16 -2.12
N LYS A 36 10.32 -2.94 -2.68
CA LYS A 36 9.54 -2.69 -3.91
C LYS A 36 10.07 -3.47 -5.11
N ARG A 37 11.40 -3.60 -5.26
CA ARG A 37 12.01 -4.36 -6.36
C ARG A 37 11.70 -5.85 -6.25
N GLU A 38 11.80 -6.41 -5.03
CA GLU A 38 11.48 -7.81 -4.79
C GLU A 38 9.99 -8.11 -5.06
N ASP A 39 9.09 -7.24 -4.60
CA ASP A 39 7.65 -7.36 -4.84
C ASP A 39 7.25 -7.19 -6.31
N LEU A 40 8.01 -6.39 -7.07
CA LEU A 40 7.82 -6.24 -8.51
C LEU A 40 8.26 -7.49 -9.26
N LYS A 41 9.45 -8.01 -8.95
CA LYS A 41 9.98 -9.24 -9.53
C LYS A 41 9.02 -10.41 -9.28
N ARG A 42 8.59 -10.60 -8.02
CA ARG A 42 7.65 -11.66 -7.65
C ARG A 42 6.32 -11.55 -8.42
N ARG A 43 5.83 -10.33 -8.64
CA ARG A 43 4.59 -10.10 -9.40
C ARG A 43 4.74 -10.41 -10.89
N ASP A 44 5.88 -10.07 -11.49
CA ASP A 44 6.14 -10.39 -12.89
C ASP A 44 6.35 -11.89 -13.10
N ASP A 45 7.13 -12.54 -12.23
CA ASP A 45 7.31 -14.01 -12.25
C ASP A 45 5.95 -14.73 -12.14
N GLN A 46 5.07 -14.27 -11.25
CA GLN A 46 3.70 -14.81 -11.13
C GLN A 46 2.87 -14.62 -12.39
N ARG A 47 2.94 -13.44 -13.03
CA ARG A 47 2.19 -13.19 -14.28
C ARG A 47 2.70 -14.05 -15.41
N GLU A 48 4.02 -14.28 -15.50
CA GLU A 48 4.61 -15.14 -16.52
C GLU A 48 4.18 -16.60 -16.35
N MET A 49 4.25 -17.14 -15.13
CA MET A 49 3.74 -18.47 -14.81
C MET A 49 2.25 -18.62 -15.16
N GLN A 50 1.42 -17.63 -14.80
CA GLN A 50 -0.01 -17.64 -15.12
C GLN A 50 -0.27 -17.62 -16.64
N ARG A 51 0.54 -16.89 -17.42
CA ARG A 51 0.42 -16.89 -18.90
C ARG A 51 0.84 -18.22 -19.51
N ALA A 52 1.91 -18.83 -19.01
CA ALA A 52 2.39 -20.13 -19.46
C ALA A 52 1.33 -21.22 -19.20
N LEU A 53 0.71 -21.22 -18.01
CA LEU A 53 -0.36 -22.16 -17.65
C LEU A 53 -1.66 -21.98 -18.45
N LYS A 54 -1.92 -20.78 -19.01
CA LYS A 54 -3.13 -20.48 -19.77
C LYS A 54 -3.02 -20.83 -21.27
N THR A 55 -1.82 -21.14 -21.75
CA THR A 55 -1.52 -21.35 -23.19
C THR A 55 -1.17 -22.82 -23.50
N GLY A 56 -1.09 -23.70 -22.50
CA GLY A 56 -1.00 -25.16 -22.67
C GLY A 56 -2.33 -25.83 -22.32
#